data_AF-A0A923IPS6-F1
#
_entry.id   AF-A0A923IPS6-F1
#
_cell.length_a   1.000
_cell.length_b   1.000
_cell.length_c   1.000
_cell.angle_alpha   90.00
_cell.angle_beta   90.00
_cell.angle_gamma   90.00
#
_symmetry.space_group_name_H-M   'P 1'
#
loop_
_entity.id
_entity.type
_entity.pdbx_description
1 polymer ?
#
loop_
_entity_poly.entity_id
_entity_poly.type
_entity_poly.pdbx_seq_one_letter_code
_entity_poly.pdbx_strand_id
1 'polypeptide(L)'
;MSPRTLAGSILEAIDRFLVPPSLDPDERSRRLVAGFAVLVAAPVLYLFGTLHLLYGNPVTGILEVFTATSYTFSFFFGSMQWRIKISIKLNLGVTGLFLLYLLLHSGTRGHAVYWLYLFPVALFFLLGPFTGILYNMIFLTGAAVVLFVLQGDITGTVPLTTTFAVRFLISLGVLILITYGYESVRERYRVEVKEKQRMLEEEKAKLLAAKQEAEQA
;
A
#
# COMPACT_ATOMS: atom_id res chain seq x y z
N MET A 1 -39.27 -0.97 -3.93
CA MET A 1 -37.93 -0.38 -4.12
C MET A 1 -36.95 -1.51 -4.39
N SER A 2 -36.37 -1.59 -5.59
CA SER A 2 -35.53 -2.73 -5.96
C SER A 2 -34.12 -2.60 -5.34
N PRO A 3 -33.52 -3.67 -4.81
CA PRO A 3 -32.19 -3.63 -4.21
C PRO A 3 -31.05 -3.27 -5.18
N ARG A 4 -31.29 -3.26 -6.50
CA ARG A 4 -30.28 -2.88 -7.52
C ARG A 4 -29.95 -1.38 -7.55
N THR A 5 -30.86 -0.50 -7.13
CA THR A 5 -30.63 0.95 -7.19
C THR A 5 -29.80 1.46 -6.00
N LEU A 6 -29.92 0.83 -4.84
CA LEU A 6 -29.22 1.27 -3.62
C LEU A 6 -27.71 1.00 -3.70
N ALA A 7 -27.34 -0.20 -4.17
CA ALA A 7 -25.95 -0.57 -4.39
C ALA A 7 -25.28 0.34 -5.44
N GLY A 8 -25.98 0.68 -6.52
CA GLY A 8 -25.49 1.62 -7.53
C GLY A 8 -25.24 3.02 -6.96
N SER A 9 -26.18 3.55 -6.18
CA SER A 9 -26.03 4.87 -5.56
C SER A 9 -24.92 4.94 -4.51
N ILE A 10 -24.70 3.87 -3.75
CA ILE A 10 -23.61 3.80 -2.76
C ILE A 10 -22.27 3.72 -3.49
N LEU A 11 -22.18 2.91 -4.55
CA LEU A 11 -20.96 2.80 -5.36
C LEU A 11 -20.62 4.12 -6.06
N GLU A 12 -21.61 4.84 -6.60
CA GLU A 12 -21.40 6.18 -7.17
C GLU A 12 -20.96 7.20 -6.13
N ALA A 13 -21.56 7.20 -4.94
CA ALA A 13 -21.17 8.10 -3.85
C ALA A 13 -19.73 7.80 -3.37
N ILE A 14 -19.37 6.53 -3.26
CA ILE A 14 -18.02 6.09 -2.92
C ILE A 14 -17.03 6.48 -4.03
N ASP A 15 -17.36 6.27 -5.32
CA ASP A 15 -16.47 6.62 -6.43
C ASP A 15 -16.26 8.14 -6.53
N ARG A 16 -17.33 8.95 -6.39
CA ARG A 16 -17.22 10.43 -6.35
C ARG A 16 -16.39 10.93 -5.17
N PHE A 17 -16.52 10.28 -4.01
CA PHE A 17 -15.80 10.66 -2.81
C PHE A 17 -14.32 10.23 -2.84
N LEU A 18 -14.03 9.02 -3.34
CA LEU A 18 -12.68 8.49 -3.48
C LEU A 18 -11.92 9.10 -4.66
N VAL A 19 -12.61 9.44 -5.74
CA VAL A 19 -12.02 9.94 -7.00
C VAL A 19 -12.87 11.07 -7.62
N PRO A 20 -12.54 12.33 -7.34
CA PRO A 20 -13.04 13.45 -8.13
C PRO A 20 -12.73 13.26 -9.63
N PRO A 21 -13.70 13.49 -10.55
CA PRO A 21 -13.54 13.23 -12.00
C PRO A 21 -12.41 14.02 -12.70
N SER A 22 -11.87 15.06 -12.06
CA SER A 22 -10.89 15.99 -12.63
C SER A 22 -9.43 15.66 -12.28
N LEU A 23 -9.13 14.46 -11.77
CA LEU A 23 -7.80 14.08 -11.35
C LEU A 23 -7.00 13.39 -12.46
N ASP A 24 -5.71 13.73 -12.53
CA ASP A 24 -4.73 13.01 -13.36
C ASP A 24 -4.77 11.49 -13.03
N PRO A 25 -4.63 10.58 -14.01
CA PRO A 25 -4.75 9.13 -13.80
C PRO A 25 -3.81 8.58 -12.72
N ASP A 26 -2.65 9.20 -12.54
CA ASP A 26 -1.68 8.79 -11.52
C ASP A 26 -2.13 9.24 -10.12
N GLU A 27 -2.83 10.38 -10.01
CA GLU A 27 -3.40 10.87 -8.75
C GLU A 27 -4.64 10.07 -8.36
N ARG A 28 -5.50 9.73 -9.32
CA ARG A 28 -6.62 8.79 -9.13
C ARG A 28 -6.13 7.47 -8.55
N SER A 29 -5.07 6.89 -9.11
CA SER A 29 -4.50 5.63 -8.63
C SER A 29 -4.06 5.73 -7.16
N ARG A 30 -3.33 6.80 -6.79
CA ARG A 30 -2.83 7.02 -5.42
C ARG A 30 -3.96 7.22 -4.41
N ARG A 31 -5.00 7.96 -4.80
CA ARG A 31 -6.17 8.23 -3.95
C ARG A 31 -7.00 6.98 -3.72
N LEU A 32 -7.14 6.12 -4.72
CA LEU A 32 -7.75 4.80 -4.58
C LEU A 32 -6.98 3.92 -3.58
N VAL A 33 -5.64 3.95 -3.61
CA VAL A 33 -4.87 3.15 -2.66
C VAL A 33 -4.94 3.71 -1.23
N ALA A 34 -4.86 5.04 -1.07
CA ALA A 34 -5.08 5.66 0.24
C ALA A 34 -6.49 5.36 0.77
N GLY A 35 -7.49 5.35 -0.11
CA GLY A 35 -8.85 4.90 0.19
C GLY A 35 -8.89 3.44 0.62
N PHE A 36 -8.21 2.53 -0.10
CA PHE A 36 -8.12 1.13 0.28
C PHE A 36 -7.46 0.94 1.66
N ALA A 37 -6.39 1.67 1.95
CA ALA A 37 -5.75 1.66 3.26
C ALA A 37 -6.72 2.09 4.38
N VAL A 38 -7.52 3.13 4.17
CA VAL A 38 -8.52 3.58 5.15
C VAL A 38 -9.74 2.67 5.23
N LEU A 39 -10.16 2.03 4.14
CA LEU A 39 -11.33 1.16 4.13
C LEU A 39 -11.04 -0.25 4.66
N VAL A 40 -9.80 -0.72 4.54
CA VAL A 40 -9.42 -2.09 4.91
C VAL A 40 -8.43 -2.10 6.07
N ALA A 41 -7.29 -1.42 5.93
CA ALA A 41 -6.23 -1.51 6.94
C ALA A 41 -6.60 -0.76 8.24
N ALA A 42 -7.16 0.44 8.16
CA ALA A 42 -7.50 1.21 9.35
C ALA A 42 -8.55 0.54 10.25
N PRO A 43 -9.68 -0.03 9.74
CA PRO A 43 -10.64 -0.74 10.58
C PRO A 43 -10.03 -1.98 11.25
N VAL A 44 -9.20 -2.74 10.53
CA VAL A 44 -8.49 -3.89 11.08
C VAL A 44 -7.55 -3.45 12.21
N LEU A 45 -6.78 -2.39 12.00
CA LEU A 45 -5.87 -1.84 13.02
C LEU A 45 -6.61 -1.25 14.22
N TYR A 46 -7.72 -0.55 14.03
CA TYR A 46 -8.55 -0.08 15.15
C TYR A 46 -9.13 -1.25 15.95
N LEU A 47 -9.60 -2.29 15.27
CA LEU A 47 -10.13 -3.49 15.92
C LEU A 47 -9.06 -4.20 16.74
N PHE A 48 -7.90 -4.53 16.14
CA PHE A 48 -6.82 -5.18 16.88
C PHE A 48 -6.25 -4.28 17.98
N GLY A 49 -6.12 -2.98 17.71
CA GLY A 49 -5.61 -1.99 18.66
C GLY A 49 -6.49 -1.90 19.90
N THR A 50 -7.80 -1.80 19.72
CA THR A 50 -8.75 -1.80 20.84
C THR A 50 -8.74 -3.13 21.59
N LEU A 51 -8.69 -4.27 20.90
CA LEU A 51 -8.58 -5.58 21.56
C LEU A 51 -7.29 -5.69 22.38
N HIS A 52 -6.14 -5.28 21.86
CA HIS A 52 -4.88 -5.31 22.59
C HIS A 52 -4.88 -4.38 23.81
N LEU A 53 -5.52 -3.22 23.72
CA LEU A 53 -5.72 -2.34 24.88
C LEU A 53 -6.57 -3.02 25.97
N LEU A 54 -7.65 -3.71 25.58
CA LEU A 54 -8.54 -4.42 26.51
C LEU A 54 -7.87 -5.65 27.14
N TYR A 55 -7.03 -6.37 26.40
CA TYR A 55 -6.30 -7.55 26.88
C TYR A 55 -4.97 -7.23 27.59
N GLY A 56 -4.74 -5.98 27.96
CA GLY A 56 -3.59 -5.59 28.78
C GLY A 56 -2.25 -5.56 28.03
N ASN A 57 -2.26 -5.41 26.70
CA ASN A 57 -1.07 -5.02 25.95
C ASN A 57 -1.22 -3.58 25.41
N PRO A 58 -0.95 -2.58 26.27
CA PRO A 58 -1.16 -1.19 25.90
C PRO A 58 -0.19 -0.70 24.83
N VAL A 59 1.05 -1.21 24.81
CA VAL A 59 2.06 -0.74 23.84
C VAL A 59 1.69 -1.13 22.42
N THR A 60 1.37 -2.41 22.18
CA THR A 60 0.95 -2.87 20.85
C THR A 60 -0.34 -2.18 20.43
N GLY A 61 -1.31 -2.07 21.35
CA GLY A 61 -2.59 -1.43 21.06
C GLY A 61 -2.47 0.06 20.72
N ILE A 62 -1.64 0.82 21.45
CA ILE A 62 -1.36 2.24 21.13
C ILE A 62 -0.72 2.37 19.75
N LEU A 63 0.26 1.52 19.41
CA LEU A 63 0.93 1.58 18.11
C LEU A 63 -0.02 1.26 16.95
N GLU A 64 -0.93 0.30 17.12
CA GLU A 64 -1.96 -0.04 16.13
C GLU A 64 -2.95 1.10 15.93
N VAL A 65 -3.49 1.66 17.03
CA VAL A 65 -4.41 2.81 16.97
C VAL A 65 -3.73 4.04 16.39
N PHE A 66 -2.47 4.29 16.74
CA PHE A 66 -1.68 5.40 16.19
C PHE A 66 -1.50 5.24 14.67
N THR A 67 -1.14 4.04 14.21
CA THR A 67 -0.99 3.74 12.78
C THR A 67 -2.33 3.87 12.04
N ALA A 68 -3.44 3.40 12.62
CA ALA A 68 -4.78 3.57 12.05
C ALA A 68 -5.18 5.05 11.95
N THR A 69 -4.85 5.82 12.99
CA THR A 69 -5.12 7.26 13.04
C THR A 69 -4.28 8.00 12.00
N SER A 70 -3.01 7.63 11.79
CA SER A 70 -2.15 8.27 10.80
C SER A 70 -2.68 8.04 9.37
N TYR A 71 -3.18 6.84 9.06
CA TYR A 71 -3.86 6.55 7.79
C TYR A 71 -5.13 7.38 7.61
N THR A 72 -5.99 7.40 8.63
CA THR A 72 -7.26 8.15 8.61
C THR A 72 -6.99 9.65 8.42
N PHE A 73 -6.11 10.21 9.24
CA PHE A 73 -5.73 11.62 9.18
C PHE A 73 -5.13 11.99 7.81
N SER A 74 -4.22 11.16 7.30
CA SER A 74 -3.59 11.39 5.99
C SER A 74 -4.59 11.39 4.84
N PHE A 75 -5.64 10.56 4.93
CA PHE A 75 -6.67 10.50 3.90
C PHE A 75 -7.58 11.75 3.90
N PHE A 76 -8.06 12.17 5.08
CA PHE A 76 -8.96 13.33 5.17
C PHE A 76 -8.26 14.68 4.99
N PHE A 77 -7.04 14.82 5.51
CA PHE A 77 -6.29 16.09 5.49
C PHE A 77 -5.24 16.18 4.38
N GLY A 78 -5.04 15.10 3.63
CA GLY A 78 -4.08 15.03 2.53
C GLY A 78 -4.53 15.70 1.23
N SER A 79 -5.51 16.61 1.23
CA SER A 79 -6.18 17.11 0.01
C SER A 79 -5.30 17.89 -1.00
N MET A 80 -4.01 18.09 -0.72
CA MET A 80 -3.06 18.75 -1.61
C MET A 80 -2.11 17.72 -2.26
N GLN A 81 -2.05 17.70 -3.59
CA GLN A 81 -1.28 16.76 -4.43
C GLN A 81 0.15 16.43 -3.93
N TRP A 82 0.91 17.43 -3.49
CA TRP A 82 2.28 17.23 -2.98
C TRP A 82 2.31 16.56 -1.60
N ARG A 83 1.30 16.84 -0.76
CA ARG A 83 1.18 16.27 0.59
C ARG A 83 0.81 14.79 0.53
N ILE A 84 0.02 14.34 -0.44
CA ILE A 84 -0.36 12.92 -0.58
C ILE A 84 0.86 12.01 -0.73
N LYS A 85 1.83 12.39 -1.58
CA LYS A 85 3.03 11.57 -1.82
C LYS A 85 3.87 11.43 -0.54
N ILE A 86 4.00 12.51 0.21
CA ILE A 86 4.73 12.53 1.49
C ILE A 86 3.95 11.72 2.54
N SER A 87 2.64 11.93 2.66
CA SER A 87 1.79 11.20 3.60
C SER A 87 1.81 9.69 3.36
N ILE A 88 1.79 9.24 2.10
CA ILE A 88 1.93 7.81 1.76
C ILE A 88 3.28 7.28 2.26
N LYS A 89 4.39 7.97 1.95
CA LYS A 89 5.72 7.53 2.39
C LYS A 89 5.86 7.53 3.91
N LEU A 90 5.31 8.53 4.60
CA LEU A 90 5.30 8.60 6.06
C LEU A 90 4.49 7.46 6.67
N ASN A 91 3.27 7.21 6.19
CA ASN A 91 2.45 6.10 6.69
C ASN A 91 3.11 4.75 6.45
N LEU A 92 3.77 4.55 5.31
CA LEU A 92 4.53 3.35 5.04
C LEU A 92 5.74 3.22 5.97
N GLY A 93 6.42 4.32 6.28
CA GLY A 93 7.50 4.35 7.28
C GLY A 93 7.01 3.97 8.67
N VAL A 94 5.92 4.60 9.15
CA VAL A 94 5.28 4.28 10.45
C VAL A 94 4.86 2.82 10.49
N THR A 95 4.21 2.33 9.44
CA THR A 95 3.76 0.93 9.34
C THR A 95 4.94 -0.03 9.30
N GLY A 96 6.00 0.28 8.55
CA GLY A 96 7.21 -0.52 8.51
C GLY A 96 7.87 -0.63 9.89
N LEU A 97 7.99 0.49 10.62
CA LEU A 97 8.51 0.49 11.99
C LEU A 97 7.62 -0.31 12.94
N PHE A 98 6.30 -0.16 12.83
CA PHE A 98 5.34 -0.96 13.61
C PHE A 98 5.46 -2.45 13.34
N LEU A 99 5.60 -2.85 12.07
CA LEU A 99 5.79 -4.26 11.69
C LEU A 99 7.12 -4.83 12.17
N LEU A 100 8.20 -4.04 12.17
CA LEU A 100 9.47 -4.44 12.78
C LEU A 100 9.37 -4.57 14.30
N TYR A 101 8.60 -3.71 14.96
CA TYR A 101 8.27 -3.85 16.38
C TYR A 101 7.49 -5.15 16.65
N LEU A 102 6.50 -5.48 15.81
CA LEU A 102 5.78 -6.76 15.92
C LEU A 102 6.72 -7.95 15.73
N LEU A 103 7.64 -7.89 14.76
CA LEU A 103 8.64 -8.93 14.55
C LEU A 103 9.54 -9.12 15.77
N LEU A 104 9.98 -8.03 16.39
CA LEU A 104 10.80 -8.07 17.60
C LEU A 104 10.10 -8.83 18.73
N HIS A 105 8.78 -8.66 18.88
CA HIS A 105 7.98 -9.29 19.94
C HIS A 105 7.30 -10.61 19.51
N SER A 106 7.56 -11.09 18.31
CA SER A 106 6.86 -12.25 17.74
C SER A 106 7.30 -13.60 18.33
N GLY A 107 8.39 -13.68 19.09
CA GLY A 107 8.84 -14.93 19.72
C GLY A 107 7.83 -15.52 20.71
N THR A 108 7.06 -14.69 21.41
CA THR A 108 5.94 -15.14 22.27
C THR A 108 4.60 -15.17 21.52
N ARG A 109 4.52 -14.48 20.38
CA ARG A 109 3.30 -14.26 19.58
C ARG A 109 3.58 -14.61 18.12
N GLY A 110 3.89 -15.88 17.87
CA GLY A 110 4.38 -16.36 16.57
C GLY A 110 3.46 -16.05 15.37
N HIS A 111 2.19 -15.72 15.60
CA HIS A 111 1.24 -15.33 14.56
C HIS A 111 1.44 -13.91 14.02
N ALA A 112 2.07 -13.01 14.77
CA ALA A 112 2.24 -11.61 14.36
C ALA A 112 3.14 -11.46 13.11
N VAL A 113 4.03 -12.44 12.89
CA VAL A 113 4.95 -12.47 11.75
C VAL A 113 4.23 -12.54 10.39
N TYR A 114 3.01 -13.09 10.35
CA TYR A 114 2.28 -13.28 9.09
C TYR A 114 1.85 -11.97 8.44
N TRP A 115 1.60 -10.93 9.25
CA TRP A 115 1.23 -9.60 8.76
C TRP A 115 2.35 -8.93 7.95
N LEU A 116 3.60 -9.32 8.18
CA LEU A 116 4.75 -8.74 7.47
C LEU A 116 4.76 -9.08 5.98
N TYR A 117 4.13 -10.18 5.55
CA TYR A 117 4.07 -10.54 4.13
C TYR A 117 3.19 -9.61 3.30
N LEU A 118 2.24 -8.89 3.91
CA LEU A 118 1.39 -7.94 3.20
C LEU A 118 2.16 -6.65 2.85
N PHE A 119 3.20 -6.32 3.62
CA PHE A 119 3.87 -5.04 3.52
C PHE A 119 4.69 -4.87 2.24
N PRO A 120 5.49 -5.86 1.79
CA PRO A 120 6.18 -5.78 0.50
C PRO A 120 5.26 -5.51 -0.70
N VAL A 121 4.10 -6.16 -0.69
CA VAL A 121 3.09 -6.00 -1.73
C VAL A 121 2.52 -4.59 -1.72
N ALA A 122 2.19 -4.07 -0.55
CA ALA A 122 1.73 -2.69 -0.39
C ALA A 122 2.79 -1.68 -0.87
N LEU A 123 4.07 -1.88 -0.56
CA LEU A 123 5.16 -1.00 -0.99
C LEU A 123 5.27 -0.90 -2.51
N PHE A 124 5.24 -2.02 -3.23
CA PHE A 124 5.29 -2.01 -4.69
C PHE A 124 4.05 -1.36 -5.31
N PHE A 125 2.87 -1.69 -4.79
CA PHE A 125 1.62 -1.14 -5.30
C PHE A 125 1.51 0.38 -5.07
N LEU A 126 2.06 0.90 -3.97
CA LEU A 126 1.99 2.31 -3.59
C LEU A 126 3.10 3.18 -4.18
N LEU A 127 4.31 2.64 -4.30
CA LEU A 127 5.50 3.41 -4.68
C LEU A 127 5.97 3.10 -6.10
N GLY A 128 5.39 2.10 -6.77
CA GLY A 128 5.88 1.57 -8.04
C GLY A 128 7.11 0.66 -7.86
N PRO A 129 7.61 0.02 -8.93
CA PRO A 129 8.65 -1.00 -8.83
C PRO A 129 10.01 -0.44 -8.37
N PHE A 130 10.46 0.68 -8.94
CA PHE A 130 11.77 1.26 -8.62
C PHE A 130 11.89 1.81 -7.20
N THR A 131 10.89 2.57 -6.75
CA THR A 131 10.91 3.08 -5.36
C THR A 131 10.50 1.97 -4.39
N GLY A 132 9.57 1.10 -4.78
CA GLY A 132 9.14 -0.03 -3.97
C GLY A 132 10.27 -1.00 -3.64
N ILE A 133 11.17 -1.30 -4.58
CA ILE A 133 12.30 -2.22 -4.32
C ILE A 133 13.26 -1.64 -3.27
N LEU A 134 13.55 -0.34 -3.35
CA LEU A 134 14.42 0.33 -2.37
C LEU A 134 13.84 0.22 -0.95
N TYR A 135 12.56 0.55 -0.77
CA TYR A 135 11.91 0.47 0.54
C TYR A 135 11.79 -0.97 1.04
N ASN A 136 11.56 -1.93 0.14
CA ASN A 136 11.56 -3.35 0.47
C ASN A 136 12.92 -3.85 0.93
N MET A 137 14.01 -3.42 0.30
CA MET A 137 15.37 -3.77 0.73
C MET A 137 15.70 -3.17 2.10
N ILE A 138 15.27 -1.93 2.35
CA ILE A 138 15.40 -1.29 3.68
C ILE A 138 14.63 -2.11 4.72
N PHE A 139 13.38 -2.49 4.44
CA PHE A 139 12.57 -3.28 5.35
C PHE A 139 13.15 -4.68 5.58
N LEU A 140 13.60 -5.38 4.54
CA LEU A 140 14.23 -6.70 4.62
C LEU A 140 15.52 -6.65 5.48
N THR A 141 16.32 -5.61 5.30
CA THR A 141 17.53 -5.37 6.10
C THR A 141 17.16 -5.10 7.56
N GLY A 142 16.15 -4.26 7.80
CA GLY A 142 15.64 -4.01 9.15
C GLY A 142 15.11 -5.28 9.82
N ALA A 143 14.41 -6.15 9.08
CA ALA A 143 13.93 -7.43 9.58
C ALA A 143 15.08 -8.36 9.94
N ALA A 144 16.15 -8.40 9.14
CA ALA A 144 17.35 -9.17 9.45
C ALA A 144 18.05 -8.65 10.72
N VAL A 145 18.17 -7.33 10.89
CA VAL A 145 18.71 -6.72 12.11
C VAL A 145 17.87 -7.08 13.32
N VAL A 146 16.55 -7.01 13.23
CA VAL A 146 15.65 -7.41 14.31
C VAL A 146 15.89 -8.88 14.71
N LEU A 147 15.93 -9.78 13.74
CA LEU A 147 16.01 -11.22 13.99
C LEU A 147 17.38 -11.69 14.49
N PHE A 148 18.47 -11.11 14.02
CA PHE A 148 19.82 -11.58 14.35
C PHE A 148 20.56 -10.73 15.38
N VAL A 149 20.14 -9.49 15.60
CA VAL A 149 20.85 -8.55 16.47
C VAL A 149 20.00 -8.14 17.67
N LEU A 150 18.75 -7.75 17.46
CA LEU A 150 17.96 -7.10 18.53
C LEU A 150 17.21 -8.08 19.44
N GLN A 151 16.91 -9.29 18.98
CA GLN A 151 16.23 -10.29 19.80
C GLN A 151 17.12 -10.86 20.92
N GLY A 152 16.49 -11.35 21.99
CA GLY A 152 17.18 -11.94 23.13
C GLY A 152 17.56 -10.90 24.19
N ASP A 153 18.75 -11.03 24.76
CA ASP A 153 19.16 -10.31 25.97
C ASP A 153 19.15 -8.78 25.83
N ILE A 154 19.35 -8.26 24.61
CA ILE A 154 19.36 -6.81 24.35
C ILE A 154 17.99 -6.18 24.62
N THR A 155 16.90 -6.88 24.30
CA THR A 155 15.54 -6.34 24.40
C THR A 155 14.67 -7.11 25.40
N GLY A 156 15.21 -8.14 26.05
CA GLY A 156 14.45 -9.02 26.95
C GLY A 156 13.34 -9.80 26.24
N THR A 157 13.43 -9.95 24.91
CA THR A 157 12.43 -10.64 24.09
C THR A 157 12.79 -12.10 23.91
N VAL A 158 11.77 -12.96 23.75
CA VAL A 158 12.00 -14.36 23.40
C VAL A 158 12.50 -14.44 21.96
N PRO A 159 13.73 -14.94 21.71
CA PRO A 159 14.28 -14.99 20.36
C PRO A 159 13.57 -16.06 19.53
N LEU A 160 13.37 -15.78 18.25
CA LEU A 160 12.99 -16.79 17.28
C LEU A 160 14.19 -17.68 16.95
N THR A 161 13.94 -18.93 16.57
CA THR A 161 15.03 -19.82 16.16
C THR A 161 15.74 -19.28 14.92
N THR A 162 17.07 -19.43 14.86
CA THR A 162 17.86 -19.02 13.70
C THR A 162 17.35 -19.67 12.41
N THR A 163 16.92 -20.94 12.47
CA THR A 163 16.32 -21.64 11.34
C THR A 163 15.03 -20.97 10.86
N PHE A 164 14.18 -20.51 11.79
CA PHE A 164 13.00 -19.74 11.43
C PHE A 164 13.37 -18.41 10.79
N ALA A 165 14.30 -17.65 11.39
CA ALA A 165 14.73 -16.36 10.88
C ALA A 165 15.24 -16.43 9.42
N VAL A 166 16.11 -17.40 9.13
CA VAL A 166 16.64 -17.62 7.77
C VAL A 166 15.52 -17.98 6.79
N ARG A 167 14.62 -18.92 7.16
CA ARG A 167 13.50 -19.31 6.30
C ARG A 167 12.54 -18.15 6.04
N PHE A 168 12.25 -17.36 7.07
CA PHE A 168 11.41 -16.18 6.98
C PHE A 168 12.00 -15.17 6.00
N LEU A 169 13.27 -14.80 6.15
CA LEU A 169 13.93 -13.83 5.26
C LEU A 169 14.01 -14.33 3.81
N ILE A 170 14.32 -15.60 3.59
CA ILE A 170 14.30 -16.20 2.24
C ILE A 170 12.90 -16.10 1.63
N SER A 171 11.87 -16.51 2.37
CA SER A 171 10.49 -16.48 1.87
C SER A 171 10.00 -15.05 1.58
N LEU A 172 10.38 -14.08 2.44
CA LEU A 172 10.07 -12.67 2.24
C LEU A 172 10.80 -12.10 1.02
N GLY A 173 12.08 -12.47 0.83
CA GLY A 173 12.87 -12.13 -0.34
C GLY A 173 12.29 -12.68 -1.64
N VAL A 174 11.85 -13.94 -1.65
CA VAL A 174 11.15 -14.56 -2.79
C VAL A 174 9.85 -13.80 -3.10
N LEU A 175 9.05 -13.45 -2.09
CA LEU A 175 7.84 -12.65 -2.28
C LEU A 175 8.15 -11.28 -2.89
N ILE A 176 9.20 -10.59 -2.40
CA ILE A 176 9.66 -9.31 -2.94
C ILE A 176 10.02 -9.45 -4.42
N LEU A 177 10.78 -10.49 -4.80
CA LEU A 177 11.19 -10.74 -6.18
C LEU A 177 10.00 -11.02 -7.10
N ILE A 178 9.08 -11.90 -6.70
CA ILE A 178 7.88 -12.22 -7.47
C ILE A 178 7.03 -10.97 -7.68
N THR A 179 6.82 -10.20 -6.61
CA THR A 179 6.00 -8.99 -6.66
C THR A 179 6.65 -7.91 -7.51
N TYR A 180 7.96 -7.73 -7.41
CA TYR A 180 8.72 -6.80 -8.27
C TYR A 180 8.58 -7.17 -9.74
N GLY A 181 8.73 -8.46 -10.08
CA GLY A 181 8.57 -8.94 -11.45
C GLY A 181 7.18 -8.67 -12.00
N TYR A 182 6.14 -9.01 -11.21
CA TYR A 182 4.75 -8.75 -11.57
C TYR A 182 4.48 -7.25 -11.78
N GLU A 183 4.88 -6.39 -10.85
CA GLU A 183 4.60 -4.96 -10.93
C GLU A 183 5.40 -4.28 -12.05
N SER A 184 6.62 -4.75 -12.31
CA SER A 184 7.45 -4.27 -13.43
C SER A 184 6.82 -4.60 -14.78
N VAL A 185 6.26 -5.80 -14.95
CA VAL A 185 5.53 -6.19 -16.16
C VAL A 185 4.25 -5.36 -16.29
N ARG A 186 3.50 -5.19 -15.20
CA ARG A 186 2.29 -4.35 -15.16
C ARG A 186 2.56 -2.89 -15.53
N GLU A 187 3.66 -2.33 -15.06
CA GLU A 187 4.06 -0.96 -15.39
C GLU A 187 4.37 -0.81 -16.89
N ARG A 188 5.11 -1.75 -17.48
CA ARG A 188 5.38 -1.76 -18.92
C ARG A 188 4.11 -1.82 -19.75
N TYR A 189 3.17 -2.71 -19.39
CA TYR A 189 1.86 -2.77 -20.07
C TYR A 189 1.09 -1.45 -19.97
N ARG A 190 1.13 -0.76 -18.81
CA ARG A 190 0.49 0.55 -18.66
C ARG A 190 1.09 1.60 -19.60
N VAL A 191 2.42 1.61 -19.75
CA VAL A 191 3.11 2.53 -20.65
C VAL A 191 2.72 2.24 -22.11
N GLU A 192 2.74 0.97 -22.52
CA GLU A 192 2.36 0.58 -23.89
C GLU A 192 0.90 0.92 -24.22
N VAL A 193 -0.03 0.72 -23.27
CA VAL A 193 -1.45 1.08 -23.47
C VAL A 193 -1.62 2.59 -23.59
N LYS A 194 -0.95 3.38 -22.73
CA LYS A 194 -0.99 4.86 -22.83
C LYS A 194 -0.46 5.33 -24.19
N GLU A 195 0.62 4.74 -24.67
CA GLU A 195 1.21 5.11 -25.98
C GLU A 195 0.28 4.74 -27.15
N LYS A 196 -0.36 3.57 -27.11
CA LYS A 196 -1.36 3.19 -28.12
C LYS A 196 -2.58 4.12 -28.12
N GLN A 197 -3.05 4.55 -26.94
CA GLN A 197 -4.13 5.52 -26.85
C GLN A 197 -3.74 6.87 -27.47
N ARG A 198 -2.53 7.35 -27.18
CA ARG A 198 -2.00 8.59 -27.78
C ARG A 198 -1.97 8.51 -29.31
N MET A 199 -1.45 7.42 -29.87
CA MET A 199 -1.42 7.21 -31.32
C MET A 199 -2.82 7.18 -31.95
N LEU A 200 -3.78 6.50 -31.31
CA LEU A 200 -5.16 6.44 -31.79
C LEU A 200 -5.86 7.80 -31.75
N GLU A 201 -5.62 8.60 -30.71
CA GLU A 201 -6.15 9.97 -30.62
C GLU A 201 -5.57 10.88 -31.71
N GLU A 202 -4.28 10.76 -32.00
CA GLU A 202 -3.61 11.47 -33.09
C GLU A 202 -4.15 11.06 -34.48
N GLU A 203 -4.36 9.78 -34.72
CA GLU A 203 -4.94 9.27 -35.98
C GLU A 203 -6.38 9.74 -36.16
N LYS A 204 -7.19 9.68 -35.10
CA LYS A 204 -8.57 10.18 -35.12
C LYS A 204 -8.62 11.68 -35.40
N ALA A 205 -7.72 12.47 -34.83
CA ALA A 205 -7.62 13.90 -35.10
C ALA A 205 -7.30 14.19 -36.57
N LYS A 206 -6.35 13.44 -37.16
CA LYS A 206 -5.99 13.57 -38.59
C LYS A 206 -7.16 13.22 -39.51
N LEU A 207 -7.87 12.12 -39.22
CA LEU A 207 -9.04 11.70 -40.00
C LEU A 207 -10.18 12.73 -39.95
N LEU A 208 -10.41 13.35 -38.79
CA LEU A 208 -11.40 14.41 -38.64
C LEU A 208 -11.03 15.66 -39.46
N ALA A 209 -9.76 16.06 -39.46
CA ALA A 209 -9.28 17.17 -40.26
C ALA A 209 -9.45 16.91 -41.77
N ALA A 210 -9.01 15.73 -42.24
CA ALA A 210 -9.15 15.34 -43.65
C ALA A 210 -10.62 15.26 -44.10
N LYS A 211 -11.51 14.80 -43.22
CA LYS A 211 -12.96 14.77 -43.48
C LYS A 211 -13.54 16.18 -43.63
N GLN A 212 -13.13 17.12 -42.77
CA GLN A 212 -13.57 18.51 -42.86
C GLN A 212 -13.08 19.21 -44.13
N GLU A 213 -11.85 18.93 -44.56
CA GLU A 213 -11.31 19.44 -45.84
C GLU A 213 -12.10 18.90 -47.04
N ALA A 214 -12.45 17.61 -47.02
CA ALA A 214 -13.24 16.99 -48.10
C ALA A 214 -14.69 17.49 -48.16
N GLU A 215 -15.29 17.90 -47.03
CA GLU A 215 -16.64 18.49 -46.98
C GLU A 215 -16.66 19.97 -47.43
N GLN A 216 -15.51 20.64 -47.48
CA GLN A 216 -15.37 22.04 -47.90
C GLN A 216 -14.96 22.21 -49.39
N ALA A 217 -14.56 21.13 -50.05
CA ALA A 217 -14.18 21.08 -51.47
C ALA A 217 -15.38 20.72 -52.37
#